data_AF-A0A1Y5SE48-F1
#
_entry.id   AF-A0A1Y5SE48-F1
#
_cell.length_a   1.000
_cell.length_b   1.000
_cell.length_c   1.000
_cell.angle_alpha   90.00
_cell.angle_beta   90.00
_cell.angle_gamma   90.00
#
_symmetry.space_group_name_H-M   'P 1'
#
loop_
_entity.id
_entity.type
_entity.pdbx_description
1 polymer ?
#
loop_
_entity_poly.entity_id
_entity_poly.type
_entity_poly.pdbx_seq_one_letter_code
_entity_poly.pdbx_strand_id
1 'polypeptide(L)'
;MRTSACVFCLFFPAVGLAQQPLSAIDWLNQTPPVNLPGTVLLEPPVSKSGLQPEIEVTPLEALTPPLGLVASNVTGLPVDLWTGSDPDRLAEMIDRINVRGSPAMQTLLFTLLLSETRTPHGAEAGEAMLLARLDRLMQLGAVDPTQALVQLAGPTDTKARFQRWFDATLLTGDEDRACGALIAAPFLSSDYADQIFCKARLGDWQSAALTLETAHALELLEPEELALLDRFLSPDIFEDAPPLPQPQRPDALTFRLFETIGERLPTASLPRAFATADLRDVAGWKAQLEAAERLTRIGALTPNHLLGLYTDRQAAASGGVWDRVRAVQRFETALGTGNETAIGKALNTVWKAMQDAQLEVPFAELFADQLAIQRFTDAETASLAWRIRLLAGTYEDAARKPPSNSQMHTFLAALAQGDPGRAFAPNKQAQAIADGFADGAELPDSVQRTLDNGQLGEAILTAMDLFTRGARGNPADLTAALASFRFVGLEDTARRAALQLMLLGRG
;
A
#
# COMPACT_ATOMS: atom_id res chain seq x y z
N MET A 1 51.19 9.21 82.40
CA MET A 1 50.25 9.88 81.46
C MET A 1 50.19 8.98 80.23
N ARG A 2 49.07 8.47 79.71
CA ARG A 2 47.65 8.70 79.87
C ARG A 2 46.94 7.39 79.51
N THR A 3 45.89 7.06 80.24
CA THR A 3 44.86 6.06 79.95
C THR A 3 44.07 6.43 78.69
N SER A 4 43.69 5.44 77.87
CA SER A 4 42.51 5.56 77.00
C SER A 4 41.78 4.22 76.92
N ALA A 5 40.50 4.30 77.24
CA ALA A 5 39.56 3.21 77.46
C ALA A 5 39.01 2.63 76.16
N CYS A 6 38.75 1.33 76.17
CA CYS A 6 37.95 0.62 75.16
C CYS A 6 36.46 0.94 75.35
N VAL A 7 35.77 1.32 74.27
CA VAL A 7 34.31 1.34 74.19
C VAL A 7 33.89 0.39 73.09
N PHE A 8 33.13 -0.64 73.46
CA PHE A 8 32.59 -1.68 72.60
C PHE A 8 31.12 -1.30 72.30
N CYS A 9 30.80 -0.92 71.07
CA CYS A 9 29.42 -0.61 70.65
C CYS A 9 28.77 -1.84 70.00
N LEU A 10 27.74 -2.38 70.67
CA LEU A 10 26.80 -3.38 70.15
C LEU A 10 25.83 -2.72 69.15
N PHE A 11 25.76 -3.25 67.92
CA PHE A 11 24.72 -2.91 66.95
C PHE A 11 23.60 -3.97 66.98
N PHE A 12 22.38 -3.55 67.30
CA PHE A 12 21.15 -4.32 67.08
C PHE A 12 20.51 -3.92 65.73
N PRO A 13 19.86 -4.83 64.99
CA PRO A 13 19.15 -4.49 63.76
C PRO A 13 17.78 -3.88 64.08
N ALA A 14 17.48 -2.71 63.53
CA ALA A 14 16.16 -2.11 63.59
C ALA A 14 15.29 -2.68 62.45
N VAL A 15 14.18 -3.31 62.81
CA VAL A 15 13.13 -3.72 61.87
C VAL A 15 12.31 -2.47 61.53
N GLY A 16 12.35 -2.02 60.27
CA GLY A 16 11.51 -0.93 59.80
C GLY A 16 10.08 -1.42 59.53
N LEU A 17 9.11 -0.93 60.31
CA LEU A 17 7.69 -1.03 59.98
C LEU A 17 7.35 0.07 58.98
N ALA A 18 6.85 -0.29 57.81
CA ALA A 18 6.35 0.64 56.81
C ALA A 18 5.15 1.43 57.39
N GLN A 19 5.30 2.75 57.53
CA GLN A 19 4.19 3.65 57.83
C GLN A 19 3.30 3.77 56.60
N GLN A 20 1.99 3.62 56.78
CA GLN A 20 1.00 3.90 55.73
C GLN A 20 1.13 5.37 55.27
N PRO A 21 0.99 5.64 53.96
CA PRO A 21 1.09 7.00 53.45
C PRO A 21 -0.01 7.87 54.06
N LEU A 22 0.39 8.98 54.68
CA LEU A 22 -0.51 10.01 55.20
C LEU A 22 -1.31 10.61 54.03
N SER A 23 -2.55 10.14 53.85
CA SER A 23 -3.50 10.79 52.95
C SER A 23 -3.85 12.16 53.50
N ALA A 24 -3.59 13.22 52.74
CA ALA A 24 -3.80 14.62 53.15
C ALA A 24 -5.28 15.02 53.37
N ILE A 25 -6.22 14.08 53.29
CA ILE A 25 -7.66 14.33 53.38
C ILE A 25 -8.32 13.20 54.20
N ASP A 26 -8.51 13.45 55.49
CA ASP A 26 -8.97 12.46 56.48
C ASP A 26 -10.43 12.02 56.32
N TRP A 27 -11.25 12.75 55.54
CA TRP A 27 -12.67 12.43 55.34
C TRP A 27 -12.94 11.48 54.17
N LEU A 28 -11.94 11.23 53.31
CA LEU A 28 -12.06 10.28 52.18
C LEU A 28 -11.94 8.81 52.61
N ASN A 29 -11.39 8.55 53.80
CA ASN A 29 -11.29 7.21 54.39
C ASN A 29 -12.44 6.88 55.36
N GLN A 30 -13.42 7.78 55.50
CA GLN A 30 -14.56 7.57 56.39
C GLN A 30 -15.76 7.08 55.57
N THR A 31 -16.08 5.78 55.69
CA THR A 31 -17.40 5.26 55.30
C THR A 31 -18.47 6.04 56.07
N PRO A 32 -19.45 6.67 55.39
CA PRO A 32 -20.48 7.43 56.08
C PRO A 32 -21.30 6.49 57.00
N PRO A 33 -21.67 6.93 58.20
CA PRO A 33 -22.51 6.12 59.09
C PRO A 33 -23.89 5.94 58.43
N VAL A 34 -24.22 4.70 58.08
CA VAL A 34 -25.57 4.31 57.68
C VAL A 34 -26.44 4.28 58.93
N ASN A 35 -27.00 5.43 59.28
CA ASN A 35 -28.12 5.53 60.22
C ASN A 35 -28.85 6.86 60.00
N LEU A 36 -29.53 6.94 58.85
CA LEU A 36 -30.65 7.87 58.70
C LEU A 36 -31.93 7.09 59.04
N PRO A 37 -32.76 7.54 60.00
CA PRO A 37 -34.08 6.95 60.21
C PRO A 37 -34.89 7.14 58.92
N GLY A 38 -35.34 6.02 58.35
CA GLY A 38 -36.04 6.01 57.06
C GLY A 38 -37.25 6.94 57.09
N THR A 39 -37.24 7.96 56.23
CA THR A 39 -38.46 8.67 55.88
C THR A 39 -39.37 7.68 55.16
N VAL A 40 -40.41 7.21 55.84
CA VAL A 40 -41.47 6.42 55.22
C VAL A 40 -42.29 7.37 54.33
N LEU A 41 -41.87 7.49 53.07
CA LEU A 41 -42.72 8.03 52.02
C LEU A 41 -43.72 6.93 51.64
N LEU A 42 -44.94 7.03 52.18
CA LEU A 42 -46.10 6.26 51.74
C LEU A 42 -46.59 6.81 50.40
N GLU A 43 -45.84 6.55 49.32
CA GLU A 43 -46.37 6.68 47.96
C GLU A 43 -46.95 5.33 47.52
N PRO A 44 -48.13 5.32 46.87
CA PRO A 44 -48.70 4.10 46.33
C PRO A 44 -47.82 3.56 45.19
N PRO A 45 -47.68 2.23 45.04
CA PRO A 45 -46.80 1.63 44.05
C PRO A 45 -47.30 1.93 42.62
N VAL A 46 -46.47 2.60 41.83
CA VAL A 46 -46.75 2.92 40.41
C VAL A 46 -46.26 1.85 39.42
N SER A 47 -45.81 0.68 39.89
CA SER A 47 -45.46 -0.44 39.01
C SER A 47 -45.86 -1.80 39.59
N LYS A 48 -46.33 -2.71 38.72
CA LYS A 48 -46.79 -4.07 39.07
C LYS A 48 -45.71 -5.15 38.89
N SER A 49 -44.46 -4.79 38.58
CA SER A 49 -43.35 -5.75 38.45
C SER A 49 -42.00 -5.07 38.69
N GLY A 50 -41.23 -5.57 39.66
CA GLY A 50 -39.83 -5.21 39.92
C GLY A 50 -38.85 -6.18 39.27
N LEU A 51 -39.11 -6.61 38.03
CA LEU A 51 -38.12 -7.35 37.26
C LEU A 51 -37.14 -6.33 36.70
N GLN A 52 -35.93 -6.27 37.27
CA GLN A 52 -34.81 -5.63 36.59
C GLN A 52 -34.62 -6.35 35.25
N PRO A 53 -34.51 -5.63 34.12
CA PRO A 53 -34.03 -6.25 32.90
C PRO A 53 -32.65 -6.84 33.19
N GLU A 54 -32.40 -8.03 32.68
CA GLU A 54 -31.09 -8.65 32.71
C GLU A 54 -30.14 -7.72 31.94
N ILE A 55 -29.35 -6.94 32.66
CA ILE A 55 -28.32 -6.10 32.05
C ILE A 55 -27.18 -7.07 31.73
N GLU A 56 -27.15 -7.57 30.50
CA GLU A 56 -25.93 -8.13 29.94
C GLU A 56 -24.90 -7.01 29.85
N VAL A 57 -23.97 -7.01 30.79
CA VAL A 57 -22.77 -6.18 30.70
C VAL A 57 -21.79 -6.95 29.84
N THR A 58 -21.87 -6.77 28.53
CA THR A 58 -20.77 -7.17 27.66
C THR A 58 -19.61 -6.23 27.98
N PRO A 59 -18.43 -6.73 28.40
CA PRO A 59 -17.27 -5.86 28.54
C PRO A 59 -17.06 -5.13 27.22
N LEU A 60 -16.87 -3.81 27.28
CA LEU A 60 -16.51 -3.01 26.13
C LEU A 60 -15.13 -3.52 25.67
N GLU A 61 -15.13 -4.49 24.74
CA GLU A 61 -13.90 -4.93 24.08
C GLU A 61 -13.22 -3.68 23.57
N ALA A 62 -12.04 -3.39 24.11
CA ALA A 62 -11.27 -2.23 23.70
C ALA A 62 -11.01 -2.41 22.20
N LEU A 63 -11.64 -1.57 21.39
CA LEU A 63 -11.49 -1.60 19.94
C LEU A 63 -10.00 -1.53 19.62
N THR A 64 -9.53 -2.43 18.76
CA THR A 64 -8.15 -2.43 18.28
C THR A 64 -7.82 -1.04 17.73
N PRO A 65 -6.64 -0.47 18.04
CA PRO A 65 -6.23 0.79 17.44
C PRO A 65 -6.21 0.63 15.91
N PRO A 66 -6.68 1.63 15.17
CA PRO A 66 -6.70 1.56 13.71
C PRO A 66 -5.25 1.59 13.17
N LEU A 67 -4.99 0.83 12.10
CA LEU A 67 -3.67 0.63 11.52
C LEU A 67 -3.70 0.91 10.02
N GLY A 68 -2.82 1.81 9.57
CA GLY A 68 -2.60 2.15 8.16
C GLY A 68 -1.66 3.33 7.99
N LEU A 69 -1.25 3.58 6.76
CA LEU A 69 -0.34 4.68 6.42
C LEU A 69 -1.07 5.96 5.98
N VAL A 70 -2.35 5.84 5.61
CA VAL A 70 -3.15 6.96 5.12
C VAL A 70 -4.45 7.06 5.91
N ALA A 71 -4.63 8.19 6.59
CA ALA A 71 -5.78 8.45 7.45
C ALA A 71 -7.10 8.61 6.68
N SER A 72 -8.21 8.35 7.37
CA SER A 72 -9.59 8.43 6.83
C SER A 72 -9.95 9.77 6.21
N ASN A 73 -9.42 10.88 6.74
CA ASN A 73 -9.66 12.23 6.19
C ASN A 73 -9.01 12.46 4.82
N VAL A 74 -8.01 11.66 4.45
CA VAL A 74 -7.34 11.72 3.13
C VAL A 74 -7.98 10.72 2.17
N THR A 75 -8.28 9.50 2.63
CA THR A 75 -8.86 8.46 1.77
C THR A 75 -10.36 8.61 1.55
N GLY A 76 -11.07 9.29 2.47
CA GLY A 76 -12.53 9.30 2.52
C GLY A 76 -13.14 7.97 2.99
N LEU A 77 -12.33 6.96 3.33
CA LEU A 77 -12.77 5.66 3.80
C LEU A 77 -12.88 5.66 5.33
N PRO A 78 -13.93 5.06 5.91
CA PRO A 78 -14.11 5.07 7.35
C PRO A 78 -13.20 4.02 8.02
N VAL A 79 -12.84 4.27 9.28
CA VAL A 79 -11.90 3.40 10.02
C VAL A 79 -12.47 2.01 10.30
N ASP A 80 -13.78 1.84 10.22
CA ASP A 80 -14.52 0.59 10.38
C ASP A 80 -14.77 -0.14 9.05
N LEU A 81 -14.06 0.22 7.97
CA LEU A 81 -14.18 -0.32 6.61
C LEU A 81 -14.32 -1.86 6.53
N TRP A 82 -13.56 -2.59 7.34
CA TRP A 82 -13.52 -4.05 7.30
C TRP A 82 -14.46 -4.72 8.32
N THR A 83 -15.16 -3.93 9.13
CA THR A 83 -16.04 -4.43 10.19
C THR A 83 -17.17 -5.28 9.61
N GLY A 84 -17.58 -6.32 10.34
CA GLY A 84 -18.64 -7.24 9.93
C GLY A 84 -18.27 -8.22 8.82
N SER A 85 -17.10 -8.07 8.20
CA SER A 85 -16.60 -8.98 7.17
C SER A 85 -15.80 -10.13 7.78
N ASP A 86 -15.78 -11.27 7.10
CA ASP A 86 -14.92 -12.41 7.45
C ASP A 86 -13.46 -12.12 7.05
N PRO A 87 -12.50 -12.06 7.99
CA PRO A 87 -11.10 -11.78 7.73
C PRO A 87 -10.44 -12.72 6.70
N ASP A 88 -10.74 -14.02 6.75
CA ASP A 88 -10.13 -15.00 5.84
C ASP A 88 -10.63 -14.79 4.41
N ARG A 89 -11.92 -14.51 4.27
CA ARG A 89 -12.53 -14.14 2.99
C ARG A 89 -11.95 -12.85 2.44
N LEU A 90 -11.77 -11.82 3.27
CA LEU A 90 -11.17 -10.55 2.86
C LEU A 90 -9.72 -10.76 2.39
N ALA A 91 -8.94 -11.57 3.13
CA ALA A 91 -7.58 -11.91 2.75
C ALA A 91 -7.53 -12.61 1.37
N GLU A 92 -8.42 -13.57 1.13
CA GLU A 92 -8.54 -14.26 -0.16
C GLU A 92 -8.94 -13.29 -1.30
N MET A 93 -9.89 -12.38 -1.04
CA MET A 93 -10.30 -11.38 -2.02
C MET A 93 -9.17 -10.40 -2.37
N ILE A 94 -8.44 -9.92 -1.36
CA ILE A 94 -7.30 -9.01 -1.53
C ILE A 94 -6.18 -9.67 -2.34
N ASP A 95 -5.89 -10.94 -2.10
CA ASP A 95 -4.86 -11.67 -2.84
C ASP A 95 -5.27 -11.86 -4.31
N ARG A 96 -6.52 -12.27 -4.56
CA ARG A 96 -6.98 -12.70 -5.90
C ARG A 96 -7.41 -11.57 -6.82
N ILE A 97 -7.82 -10.42 -6.29
CA ILE A 97 -8.37 -9.33 -7.09
C ILE A 97 -7.37 -8.92 -8.20
N ASN A 98 -7.82 -8.81 -9.45
CA ASN A 98 -6.92 -8.49 -10.56
C ASN A 98 -7.34 -7.22 -11.29
N VAL A 99 -6.73 -6.11 -10.87
CA VAL A 99 -7.01 -4.76 -11.39
C VAL A 99 -5.97 -4.26 -12.40
N ARG A 100 -5.11 -5.14 -12.94
CA ARG A 100 -3.98 -4.75 -13.80
C ARG A 100 -4.40 -3.95 -15.06
N GLY A 101 -5.61 -4.15 -15.56
CA GLY A 101 -6.15 -3.47 -16.74
C GLY A 101 -6.70 -2.06 -16.48
N SER A 102 -6.92 -1.66 -15.23
CA SER A 102 -7.55 -0.39 -14.87
C SER A 102 -6.71 0.40 -13.86
N PRO A 103 -6.12 1.54 -14.26
CA PRO A 103 -5.37 2.40 -13.35
C PRO A 103 -6.22 2.92 -12.18
N ALA A 104 -7.48 3.30 -12.40
CA ALA A 104 -8.38 3.75 -11.34
C ALA A 104 -8.66 2.64 -10.31
N MET A 105 -8.87 1.41 -10.75
CA MET A 105 -9.06 0.28 -9.83
C MET A 105 -7.78 -0.07 -9.07
N GLN A 106 -6.60 0.17 -9.65
CA GLN A 106 -5.34 0.04 -8.92
C GLN A 106 -5.16 1.12 -7.87
N THR A 107 -5.45 2.38 -8.21
CA THR A 107 -5.45 3.47 -7.23
C THR A 107 -6.41 3.17 -6.07
N LEU A 108 -7.62 2.67 -6.37
CA LEU A 108 -8.57 2.24 -5.35
C LEU A 108 -8.00 1.09 -4.50
N LEU A 109 -7.40 0.07 -5.12
CA LEU A 109 -6.77 -1.04 -4.40
C LEU A 109 -5.66 -0.53 -3.45
N PHE A 110 -4.77 0.34 -3.92
CA PHE A 110 -3.75 0.94 -3.07
C PHE A 110 -4.36 1.74 -1.92
N THR A 111 -5.42 2.49 -2.19
CA THR A 111 -6.14 3.25 -1.15
C THR A 111 -6.71 2.31 -0.08
N LEU A 112 -7.31 1.18 -0.46
CA LEU A 112 -7.81 0.16 0.47
C LEU A 112 -6.67 -0.52 1.26
N LEU A 113 -5.55 -0.82 0.61
CA LEU A 113 -4.41 -1.50 1.24
C LEU A 113 -3.67 -0.61 2.23
N LEU A 114 -3.64 0.70 1.99
CA LEU A 114 -2.89 1.66 2.80
C LEU A 114 -3.76 2.42 3.81
N SER A 115 -5.08 2.30 3.73
CA SER A 115 -6.01 3.01 4.62
C SER A 115 -5.86 2.59 6.07
N GLU A 116 -6.01 3.58 6.94
CA GLU A 116 -6.09 3.42 8.39
C GLU A 116 -7.42 2.75 8.77
N THR A 117 -7.35 1.50 9.21
CA THR A 117 -8.55 0.68 9.46
C THR A 117 -8.41 -0.19 10.69
N ARG A 118 -9.54 -0.52 11.32
CA ARG A 118 -9.65 -1.50 12.40
C ARG A 118 -9.81 -2.90 11.84
N THR A 119 -9.35 -3.88 12.61
CA THR A 119 -9.45 -5.29 12.25
C THR A 119 -10.86 -5.82 12.54
N PRO A 120 -11.41 -6.74 11.71
CA PRO A 120 -12.83 -7.10 11.81
C PRO A 120 -13.19 -7.80 13.12
N HIS A 121 -12.28 -8.58 13.71
CA HIS A 121 -12.54 -9.43 14.87
C HIS A 121 -11.23 -9.79 15.58
N GLY A 122 -11.03 -9.36 16.84
CA GLY A 122 -9.90 -9.79 17.68
C GLY A 122 -8.48 -9.56 17.10
N ALA A 123 -7.47 -10.07 17.82
CA ALA A 123 -6.06 -9.89 17.44
C ALA A 123 -5.60 -10.85 16.32
N GLU A 124 -6.01 -12.12 16.37
CA GLU A 124 -5.57 -13.16 15.41
C GLU A 124 -6.09 -12.90 14.00
N ALA A 125 -7.39 -12.63 13.87
CA ALA A 125 -7.99 -12.29 12.58
C ALA A 125 -7.49 -10.93 12.05
N GLY A 126 -7.10 -10.03 12.96
CA GLY A 126 -6.40 -8.81 12.62
C GLY A 126 -5.01 -9.04 12.02
N GLU A 127 -4.28 -10.02 12.54
CA GLU A 127 -2.99 -10.43 12.01
C GLU A 127 -3.12 -10.98 10.59
N ALA A 128 -4.05 -11.91 10.36
CA ALA A 128 -4.28 -12.49 9.03
C ALA A 128 -4.57 -11.40 7.97
N MET A 129 -5.44 -10.44 8.31
CA MET A 129 -5.77 -9.32 7.43
C MET A 129 -4.58 -8.39 7.17
N LEU A 130 -3.79 -8.09 8.20
CA LEU A 130 -2.57 -7.30 8.04
C LEU A 130 -1.59 -8.00 7.10
N LEU A 131 -1.32 -9.29 7.31
CA LEU A 131 -0.41 -10.06 6.47
C LEU A 131 -0.89 -10.11 5.02
N ALA A 132 -2.19 -10.29 4.78
CA ALA A 132 -2.76 -10.25 3.43
C ALA A 132 -2.54 -8.89 2.74
N ARG A 133 -2.68 -7.78 3.47
CA ARG A 133 -2.38 -6.43 2.95
C ARG A 133 -0.90 -6.28 2.59
N LEU A 134 -0.01 -6.73 3.47
CA LEU A 134 1.45 -6.64 3.28
C LEU A 134 1.92 -7.48 2.10
N ASP A 135 1.48 -8.74 2.04
CA ASP A 135 1.81 -9.65 0.95
C ASP A 135 1.30 -9.09 -0.38
N ARG A 136 0.11 -8.48 -0.37
CA ARG A 136 -0.43 -7.83 -1.55
C ARG A 136 0.36 -6.60 -1.99
N LEU A 137 0.78 -5.74 -1.06
CA LEU A 137 1.62 -4.58 -1.36
C LEU A 137 2.98 -5.02 -1.96
N MET A 138 3.60 -6.07 -1.40
CA MET A 138 4.81 -6.68 -1.95
C MET A 138 4.60 -7.20 -3.37
N GLN A 139 3.51 -7.95 -3.63
CA GLN A 139 3.17 -8.44 -4.97
C GLN A 139 3.01 -7.30 -5.99
N LEU A 140 2.49 -6.15 -5.56
CA LEU A 140 2.31 -4.96 -6.39
C LEU A 140 3.63 -4.18 -6.59
N GLY A 141 4.70 -4.50 -5.85
CA GLY A 141 5.98 -3.79 -5.91
C GLY A 141 6.04 -2.56 -5.00
N ALA A 142 5.08 -2.39 -4.09
CA ALA A 142 5.08 -1.32 -3.10
C ALA A 142 5.84 -1.76 -1.84
N VAL A 143 7.15 -1.98 -2.01
CA VAL A 143 8.03 -2.47 -0.94
C VAL A 143 8.22 -1.41 0.15
N ASP A 144 8.45 -0.14 -0.18
CA ASP A 144 8.60 0.92 0.84
C ASP A 144 7.32 1.09 1.69
N PRO A 145 6.10 1.17 1.11
CA PRO A 145 4.87 1.16 1.90
C PRO A 145 4.66 -0.12 2.72
N THR A 146 5.09 -1.28 2.21
CA THR A 146 5.06 -2.52 3.00
C THR A 146 5.94 -2.36 4.24
N GLN A 147 7.20 -1.98 4.06
CA GLN A 147 8.15 -1.79 5.15
C GLN A 147 7.61 -0.83 6.22
N ALA A 148 7.08 0.32 5.80
CA ALA A 148 6.52 1.31 6.71
C ALA A 148 5.28 0.80 7.46
N LEU A 149 4.39 0.06 6.79
CA LEU A 149 3.19 -0.49 7.43
C LEU A 149 3.54 -1.56 8.47
N VAL A 150 4.49 -2.45 8.19
CA VAL A 150 4.93 -3.44 9.20
C VAL A 150 5.65 -2.75 10.36
N GLN A 151 6.46 -1.73 10.09
CA GLN A 151 7.13 -0.94 11.14
C GLN A 151 6.12 -0.30 12.09
N LEU A 152 5.05 0.27 11.55
CA LEU A 152 3.95 0.83 12.36
C LEU A 152 3.22 -0.25 13.16
N ALA A 153 3.06 -1.44 12.59
CA ALA A 153 2.35 -2.54 13.22
C ALA A 153 3.13 -3.25 14.34
N GLY A 154 4.41 -2.96 14.53
CA GLY A 154 5.28 -3.72 15.42
C GLY A 154 5.91 -4.92 14.69
N PRO A 155 7.06 -4.72 14.03
CA PRO A 155 7.64 -5.72 13.12
C PRO A 155 8.20 -6.95 13.82
N THR A 156 8.51 -6.85 15.13
CA THR A 156 9.07 -7.94 15.93
C THR A 156 8.05 -8.63 16.83
N ASP A 157 6.78 -8.22 16.77
CA ASP A 157 5.73 -8.78 17.63
C ASP A 157 5.39 -10.23 17.25
N THR A 158 5.49 -10.55 15.96
CA THR A 158 5.28 -11.89 15.42
C THR A 158 6.37 -12.25 14.42
N LYS A 159 6.69 -13.55 14.29
CA LYS A 159 7.63 -14.04 13.28
C LYS A 159 7.15 -13.74 11.86
N ALA A 160 5.84 -13.80 11.64
CA ALA A 160 5.25 -13.54 10.33
C ALA A 160 5.45 -12.08 9.89
N ARG A 161 5.23 -11.11 10.78
CA ARG A 161 5.55 -9.68 10.54
C ARG A 161 7.04 -9.50 10.31
N PHE A 162 7.87 -10.11 11.15
CA PHE A 162 9.32 -10.00 11.01
C PHE A 162 9.77 -10.47 9.63
N GLN A 163 9.27 -11.59 9.12
CA GLN A 163 9.62 -12.08 7.79
C GLN A 163 9.31 -11.05 6.70
N ARG A 164 8.08 -10.49 6.67
CA ARG A 164 7.71 -9.49 5.65
C ARG A 164 8.53 -8.22 5.77
N TRP A 165 8.84 -7.82 7.00
CA TRP A 165 9.70 -6.68 7.26
C TRP A 165 11.13 -6.93 6.81
N PHE A 166 11.69 -8.10 7.11
CA PHE A 166 13.03 -8.51 6.70
C PHE A 166 13.14 -8.54 5.17
N ASP A 167 12.22 -9.23 4.49
CA ASP A 167 12.15 -9.28 3.03
C ASP A 167 12.07 -7.88 2.41
N ALA A 168 11.22 -7.01 2.96
CA ALA A 168 11.09 -5.64 2.49
C ALA A 168 12.40 -4.87 2.68
N THR A 169 13.05 -4.97 3.85
CA THR A 169 14.32 -4.28 4.14
C THR A 169 15.47 -4.76 3.26
N LEU A 170 15.51 -6.05 2.90
CA LEU A 170 16.51 -6.61 1.97
C LEU A 170 16.38 -6.00 0.57
N LEU A 171 15.14 -5.77 0.11
CA LEU A 171 14.86 -5.21 -1.21
C LEU A 171 15.01 -3.68 -1.26
N THR A 172 14.78 -2.97 -0.16
CA THR A 172 14.99 -1.51 -0.05
C THR A 172 16.43 -1.14 0.29
N GLY A 173 17.23 -2.09 0.79
CA GLY A 173 18.60 -1.84 1.28
C GLY A 173 18.68 -1.32 2.72
N ASP A 174 17.60 -1.45 3.49
CA ASP A 174 17.50 -1.08 4.90
C ASP A 174 17.78 -2.28 5.84
N GLU A 175 18.42 -3.35 5.34
CA GLU A 175 18.53 -4.62 6.05
C GLU A 175 19.25 -4.54 7.41
N ASP A 176 20.10 -3.53 7.62
CA ASP A 176 20.81 -3.32 8.90
C ASP A 176 19.85 -3.21 10.08
N ARG A 177 18.66 -2.62 9.88
CA ARG A 177 17.64 -2.51 10.95
C ARG A 177 17.05 -3.86 11.32
N ALA A 178 16.69 -4.66 10.33
CA ALA A 178 16.08 -5.96 10.55
C ALA A 178 17.11 -6.98 11.06
N CYS A 179 18.35 -6.92 10.57
CA CYS A 179 19.45 -7.70 11.12
C CYS A 179 19.75 -7.34 12.58
N GLY A 180 19.73 -6.06 12.95
CA GLY A 180 19.88 -5.65 14.34
C GLY A 180 18.81 -6.27 15.26
N ALA A 181 17.56 -6.28 14.79
CA ALA A 181 16.46 -6.92 15.51
C ALA A 181 16.62 -8.45 15.61
N LEU A 182 17.02 -9.12 14.53
CA LEU A 182 17.24 -10.57 14.52
C LEU A 182 18.37 -11.01 15.45
N ILE A 183 19.49 -10.27 15.48
CA ILE A 183 20.59 -10.59 16.40
C ILE A 183 20.18 -10.38 17.86
N ALA A 184 19.39 -9.35 18.15
CA ALA A 184 18.86 -9.11 19.49
C ALA A 184 17.82 -10.16 19.92
N ALA A 185 17.04 -10.68 18.97
CA ALA A 185 15.99 -11.66 19.18
C ALA A 185 16.05 -12.80 18.14
N PRO A 186 16.98 -13.77 18.28
CA PRO A 186 17.20 -14.82 17.28
C PRO A 186 15.99 -15.72 17.02
N PHE A 187 15.01 -15.76 17.94
CA PHE A 187 13.79 -16.56 17.76
C PHE A 187 12.86 -16.01 16.67
N LEU A 188 13.09 -14.79 16.17
CA LEU A 188 12.27 -14.15 15.13
C LEU A 188 12.34 -14.88 13.79
N SER A 189 13.48 -15.50 13.47
CA SER A 189 13.62 -16.40 12.32
C SER A 189 14.16 -17.76 12.78
N SER A 190 13.64 -18.84 12.18
CA SER A 190 14.21 -20.18 12.33
C SER A 190 15.23 -20.51 11.24
N ASP A 191 15.40 -19.63 10.26
CA ASP A 191 16.32 -19.83 9.15
C ASP A 191 17.75 -19.54 9.61
N TYR A 192 18.67 -20.45 9.30
CA TYR A 192 20.09 -20.27 9.59
C TYR A 192 20.74 -19.30 8.60
N ALA A 193 20.26 -19.22 7.36
CA ALA A 193 20.78 -18.29 6.36
C ALA A 193 20.56 -16.83 6.78
N ASP A 194 19.38 -16.50 7.29
CA ASP A 194 19.07 -15.18 7.86
C ASP A 194 20.08 -14.80 8.97
N GLN A 195 20.34 -15.73 9.89
CA GLN A 195 21.25 -15.51 11.00
C GLN A 195 22.70 -15.35 10.54
N ILE A 196 23.15 -16.18 9.59
CA ILE A 196 24.51 -16.12 9.02
C ILE A 196 24.70 -14.79 8.30
N PHE A 197 23.75 -14.43 7.43
CA PHE A 197 23.75 -13.16 6.71
C PHE A 197 23.81 -11.97 7.67
N CYS A 198 22.92 -11.93 8.67
CA CYS A 198 22.84 -10.80 9.59
C CYS A 198 24.04 -10.69 10.53
N LYS A 199 24.63 -11.81 10.98
CA LYS A 199 25.88 -11.79 11.77
C LYS A 199 27.02 -11.18 10.96
N ALA A 200 27.23 -11.66 9.73
CA ALA A 200 28.29 -11.14 8.85
C ALA A 200 28.04 -9.67 8.47
N ARG A 201 26.79 -9.31 8.13
CA ARG A 201 26.39 -7.95 7.75
C ARG A 201 26.64 -6.93 8.86
N LEU A 202 26.49 -7.33 10.12
CA LEU A 202 26.78 -6.52 11.32
C LEU A 202 28.22 -6.66 11.82
N GLY A 203 29.09 -7.37 11.09
CA GLY A 203 30.53 -7.47 11.35
C GLY A 203 30.97 -8.64 12.25
N ASP A 204 30.05 -9.48 12.73
CA ASP A 204 30.37 -10.71 13.46
C ASP A 204 30.64 -11.89 12.50
N TRP A 205 31.70 -11.75 11.72
CA TRP A 205 32.14 -12.74 10.74
C TRP A 205 32.50 -14.08 11.37
N GLN A 206 33.09 -14.07 12.58
CA GLN A 206 33.48 -15.29 13.28
C GLN A 206 32.27 -16.14 13.65
N SER A 207 31.24 -15.52 14.22
CA SER A 207 30.00 -16.24 14.54
C SER A 207 29.26 -16.66 13.28
N ALA A 208 29.28 -15.87 12.21
CA ALA A 208 28.68 -16.23 10.93
C ALA A 208 29.32 -17.50 10.35
N ALA A 209 30.66 -17.53 10.25
CA ALA A 209 31.41 -18.68 9.75
C ALA A 209 31.20 -19.94 10.61
N LEU A 210 31.27 -19.81 11.94
CA LEU A 210 30.98 -20.94 12.84
C LEU A 210 29.55 -21.49 12.66
N THR A 211 28.58 -20.60 12.46
CA THR A 211 27.19 -20.99 12.23
C THR A 211 27.04 -21.72 10.89
N LEU A 212 27.70 -21.24 9.82
CA LEU A 212 27.71 -21.90 8.51
C LEU A 212 28.31 -23.31 8.58
N GLU A 213 29.50 -23.46 9.19
CA GLU A 213 30.16 -24.76 9.36
C GLU A 213 29.31 -25.75 10.16
N THR A 214 28.66 -25.25 11.22
CA THR A 214 27.76 -26.08 12.04
C THR A 214 26.52 -26.50 11.24
N ALA A 215 25.92 -25.58 10.48
CA ALA A 215 24.77 -25.87 9.63
C ALA A 215 25.12 -26.84 8.51
N HIS A 216 26.32 -26.74 7.92
CA HIS A 216 26.84 -27.67 6.94
C HIS A 216 27.01 -29.08 7.53
N ALA A 217 27.70 -29.19 8.68
CA ALA A 217 27.96 -30.48 9.32
C ALA A 217 26.69 -31.21 9.77
N LEU A 218 25.61 -30.47 10.03
CA LEU A 218 24.31 -30.99 10.43
C LEU A 218 23.32 -31.12 9.26
N GLU A 219 23.74 -30.83 8.02
CA GLU A 219 22.91 -30.87 6.81
C GLU A 219 21.62 -30.03 6.92
N LEU A 220 21.73 -28.84 7.50
CA LEU A 220 20.59 -27.94 7.78
C LEU A 220 20.29 -26.93 6.66
N LEU A 221 21.14 -26.85 5.64
CA LEU A 221 21.02 -25.93 4.51
C LEU A 221 21.06 -26.70 3.19
N GLU A 222 20.29 -26.23 2.22
CA GLU A 222 20.35 -26.78 0.87
C GLU A 222 21.72 -26.49 0.22
N PRO A 223 22.24 -27.39 -0.65
CA PRO A 223 23.58 -27.22 -1.23
C PRO A 223 23.79 -25.91 -2.00
N GLU A 224 22.75 -25.42 -2.67
CA GLU A 224 22.81 -24.16 -3.44
C GLU A 224 22.94 -22.94 -2.53
N GLU A 225 22.19 -22.93 -1.42
CA GLU A 225 22.22 -21.87 -0.43
C GLU A 225 23.53 -21.87 0.36
N LEU A 226 24.03 -23.06 0.74
CA LEU A 226 25.33 -23.23 1.35
C LEU A 226 26.45 -22.64 0.46
N ALA A 227 26.46 -22.97 -0.83
CA ALA A 227 27.47 -22.46 -1.77
C ALA A 227 27.41 -20.93 -1.91
N LEU A 228 26.20 -20.35 -1.87
CA LEU A 228 26.00 -18.90 -1.91
C LEU A 228 26.51 -18.22 -0.64
N LEU A 229 26.20 -18.77 0.54
CA LEU A 229 26.67 -18.26 1.82
C LEU A 229 28.18 -18.39 1.98
N ASP A 230 28.79 -19.47 1.50
CA ASP A 230 30.25 -19.65 1.54
C ASP A 230 30.97 -18.60 0.68
N ARG A 231 30.46 -18.30 -0.52
CA ARG A 231 30.96 -17.19 -1.34
C ARG A 231 30.80 -15.84 -0.68
N PHE A 232 29.67 -15.62 -0.03
CA PHE A 232 29.41 -14.40 0.73
C PHE A 232 30.38 -14.27 1.93
N LEU A 233 30.69 -15.38 2.61
CA LEU A 233 31.58 -15.37 3.78
C LEU A 233 33.07 -15.32 3.42
N SER A 234 33.45 -15.82 2.24
CA SER A 234 34.84 -16.04 1.85
C SER A 234 35.16 -15.50 0.44
N PRO A 235 34.91 -14.21 0.14
CA PRO A 235 35.04 -13.69 -1.23
C PRO A 235 36.43 -13.91 -1.84
N ASP A 236 37.50 -13.80 -1.04
CA ASP A 236 38.88 -13.99 -1.49
C ASP A 236 39.18 -15.42 -1.99
N ILE A 237 38.45 -16.42 -1.50
CA ILE A 237 38.62 -17.82 -1.93
C ILE A 237 38.00 -18.03 -3.31
N PHE A 238 37.00 -17.23 -3.66
CA PHE A 238 36.13 -17.44 -4.83
C PHE A 238 36.32 -16.38 -5.93
N GLU A 239 37.34 -15.53 -5.87
CA GLU A 239 37.59 -14.45 -6.84
C GLU A 239 37.61 -14.95 -8.30
N ASP A 240 38.22 -16.11 -8.55
CA ASP A 240 38.31 -16.75 -9.88
C ASP A 240 37.35 -17.93 -10.07
N ALA A 241 36.39 -18.12 -9.16
CA ALA A 241 35.45 -19.22 -9.25
C ALA A 241 34.41 -18.97 -10.37
N PRO A 242 33.94 -20.03 -11.06
CA PRO A 242 32.86 -19.87 -12.04
C PRO A 242 31.60 -19.30 -11.35
N PRO A 243 30.77 -18.49 -12.02
CA PRO A 243 29.56 -17.92 -11.41
C PRO A 243 28.59 -19.01 -10.93
N LEU A 244 27.81 -18.70 -9.90
CA LEU A 244 26.79 -19.63 -9.41
C LEU A 244 25.63 -19.75 -10.42
N PRO A 245 24.96 -20.91 -10.49
CA PRO A 245 23.70 -21.02 -11.20
C PRO A 245 22.69 -19.99 -10.69
N GLN A 246 22.14 -19.17 -11.57
CA GLN A 246 21.17 -18.15 -11.18
C GLN A 246 19.81 -18.79 -10.85
N PRO A 247 19.23 -18.53 -9.67
CA PRO A 247 17.90 -19.03 -9.32
C PRO A 247 16.83 -18.36 -10.20
N GLN A 248 15.85 -19.15 -10.65
CA GLN A 248 14.74 -18.61 -11.44
C GLN A 248 13.72 -17.83 -10.59
N ARG A 249 13.63 -18.17 -9.30
CA ARG A 249 12.69 -17.59 -8.33
C ARG A 249 13.40 -17.39 -6.99
N PRO A 250 14.39 -16.48 -6.90
CA PRO A 250 15.02 -16.16 -5.64
C PRO A 250 13.98 -15.58 -4.66
N ASP A 251 14.15 -15.88 -3.38
CA ASP A 251 13.58 -15.06 -2.31
C ASP A 251 14.38 -13.75 -2.12
N ALA A 252 13.97 -12.93 -1.16
CA ALA A 252 14.61 -11.64 -0.92
C ALA A 252 16.06 -11.79 -0.44
N LEU A 253 16.35 -12.77 0.43
CA LEU A 253 17.68 -13.00 0.97
C LEU A 253 18.64 -13.51 -0.10
N THR A 254 18.24 -14.52 -0.85
CA THR A 254 19.00 -15.06 -1.98
C THR A 254 19.32 -13.95 -2.98
N PHE A 255 18.32 -13.14 -3.35
CA PHE A 255 18.54 -11.99 -4.24
C PHE A 255 19.57 -11.00 -3.68
N ARG A 256 19.47 -10.66 -2.39
CA ARG A 256 20.42 -9.76 -1.73
C ARG A 256 21.82 -10.37 -1.66
N LEU A 257 21.95 -11.66 -1.38
CA LEU A 257 23.22 -12.37 -1.37
C LEU A 257 23.91 -12.33 -2.73
N PHE A 258 23.20 -12.64 -3.82
CA PHE A 258 23.72 -12.51 -5.19
C PHE A 258 24.22 -11.08 -5.49
N GLU A 259 23.51 -10.06 -5.00
CA GLU A 259 23.97 -8.68 -5.13
C GLU A 259 25.24 -8.39 -4.32
N THR A 260 25.35 -8.92 -3.10
CA THR A 260 26.54 -8.73 -2.24
C THR A 260 27.80 -9.42 -2.77
N ILE A 261 27.67 -10.55 -3.47
CA ILE A 261 28.81 -11.24 -4.09
C ILE A 261 29.16 -10.71 -5.49
N GLY A 262 28.49 -9.65 -5.97
CA GLY A 262 28.74 -9.06 -7.28
C GLY A 262 28.09 -9.78 -8.47
N GLU A 263 27.28 -10.82 -8.23
CA GLU A 263 26.58 -11.61 -9.25
C GLU A 263 25.10 -11.19 -9.37
N ARG A 264 24.84 -9.88 -9.51
CA ARG A 264 23.48 -9.30 -9.48
C ARG A 264 22.50 -9.99 -10.45
N LEU A 265 21.32 -10.34 -9.93
CA LEU A 265 20.26 -10.97 -10.70
C LEU A 265 19.44 -9.93 -11.51
N PRO A 266 19.08 -10.24 -12.76
CA PRO A 266 18.22 -9.37 -13.56
C PRO A 266 16.79 -9.34 -13.01
N THR A 267 16.27 -8.15 -12.67
CA THR A 267 14.94 -8.00 -12.04
C THR A 267 13.77 -8.03 -13.00
N ALA A 268 14.01 -7.86 -14.31
CA ALA A 268 12.97 -7.70 -15.33
C ALA A 268 11.99 -8.89 -15.39
N SER A 269 12.50 -10.11 -15.17
CA SER A 269 11.71 -11.35 -15.14
C SER A 269 11.21 -11.74 -13.74
N LEU A 270 11.77 -11.16 -12.69
CA LEU A 270 11.42 -11.45 -11.30
C LEU A 270 10.09 -10.80 -10.90
N PRO A 271 9.46 -11.19 -9.78
CA PRO A 271 8.30 -10.48 -9.21
C PRO A 271 8.54 -8.97 -9.05
N ARG A 272 7.47 -8.19 -8.98
CA ARG A 272 7.56 -6.71 -9.00
C ARG A 272 8.28 -6.13 -7.80
N ALA A 273 8.22 -6.78 -6.65
CA ALA A 273 8.96 -6.38 -5.45
C ALA A 273 10.46 -6.16 -5.74
N PHE A 274 11.07 -7.02 -6.55
CA PHE A 274 12.49 -6.92 -6.90
C PHE A 274 12.83 -5.71 -7.77
N ALA A 275 11.85 -5.09 -8.45
CA ALA A 275 12.10 -3.87 -9.21
C ALA A 275 12.49 -2.70 -8.30
N THR A 276 12.04 -2.69 -7.03
CA THR A 276 12.43 -1.64 -6.06
C THR A 276 13.94 -1.62 -5.81
N ALA A 277 14.58 -2.80 -5.81
CA ALA A 277 16.03 -2.90 -5.60
C ALA A 277 16.84 -2.17 -6.69
N ASP A 278 16.29 -2.11 -7.92
CA ASP A 278 16.89 -1.41 -9.05
C ASP A 278 16.64 0.09 -9.05
N LEU A 279 15.83 0.64 -8.14
CA LEU A 279 15.69 2.10 -7.99
C LEU A 279 16.89 2.75 -7.27
N ARG A 280 17.72 1.94 -6.61
CA ARG A 280 18.90 2.41 -5.88
C ARG A 280 20.04 2.76 -6.83
N ASP A 281 20.96 3.60 -6.38
CA ASP A 281 22.11 4.06 -7.18
C ASP A 281 23.14 2.98 -7.51
N VAL A 282 23.00 1.79 -6.89
CA VAL A 282 23.79 0.60 -7.24
C VAL A 282 23.42 0.05 -8.62
N ALA A 283 22.21 0.34 -9.11
CA ALA A 283 21.74 -0.08 -10.43
C ALA A 283 22.17 0.89 -11.53
N GLY A 284 22.46 0.33 -12.71
CA GLY A 284 22.68 1.16 -13.90
C GLY A 284 21.41 1.92 -14.27
N TRP A 285 21.55 3.14 -14.77
CA TRP A 285 20.42 4.04 -15.08
C TRP A 285 19.35 3.41 -15.99
N LYS A 286 19.72 2.52 -16.91
CA LYS A 286 18.74 1.77 -17.71
C LYS A 286 17.81 0.91 -16.84
N ALA A 287 18.37 0.17 -15.88
CA ALA A 287 17.60 -0.68 -14.98
C ALA A 287 16.71 0.16 -14.05
N GLN A 288 17.23 1.29 -13.54
CA GLN A 288 16.45 2.26 -12.78
C GLN A 288 15.22 2.74 -13.56
N LEU A 289 15.38 3.12 -14.82
CA LEU A 289 14.28 3.56 -15.67
C LEU A 289 13.27 2.45 -15.94
N GLU A 290 13.72 1.25 -16.29
CA GLU A 290 12.83 0.11 -16.56
C GLU A 290 12.05 -0.31 -15.30
N ALA A 291 12.69 -0.30 -14.14
CA ALA A 291 12.05 -0.51 -12.84
C ALA A 291 11.03 0.58 -12.51
N ALA A 292 11.41 1.85 -12.68
CA ALA A 292 10.54 2.99 -12.41
C ALA A 292 9.30 2.98 -13.30
N GLU A 293 9.43 2.73 -14.60
CA GLU A 293 8.28 2.58 -15.51
C GLU A 293 7.39 1.40 -15.09
N ARG A 294 8.00 0.26 -14.74
CA ARG A 294 7.28 -0.95 -14.32
C ARG A 294 6.45 -0.72 -13.06
N LEU A 295 6.99 0.01 -12.08
CA LEU A 295 6.34 0.33 -10.81
C LEU A 295 5.33 1.48 -10.96
N THR A 296 5.63 2.49 -11.76
CA THR A 296 4.72 3.63 -12.02
C THR A 296 3.47 3.18 -12.77
N ARG A 297 3.62 2.27 -13.74
CA ARG A 297 2.48 1.67 -14.46
C ARG A 297 1.47 1.02 -13.53
N ILE A 298 1.92 0.50 -12.38
CA ILE A 298 1.03 -0.11 -11.40
C ILE A 298 0.64 0.82 -10.24
N GLY A 299 1.12 2.05 -10.22
CA GLY A 299 0.89 3.00 -9.12
C GLY A 299 1.74 2.76 -7.87
N ALA A 300 2.72 1.85 -7.91
CA ALA A 300 3.64 1.61 -6.79
C ALA A 300 4.74 2.70 -6.66
N LEU A 301 5.00 3.44 -7.74
CA LEU A 301 5.92 4.58 -7.77
C LEU A 301 5.18 5.83 -8.25
N THR A 302 5.51 6.98 -7.67
CA THR A 302 4.86 8.25 -8.04
C THR A 302 5.32 8.72 -9.42
N PRO A 303 4.44 9.34 -10.23
CA PRO A 303 4.83 9.88 -11.54
C PRO A 303 5.97 10.89 -11.47
N ASN A 304 6.06 11.68 -10.38
CA ASN A 304 7.13 12.67 -10.20
C ASN A 304 8.51 12.03 -10.02
N HIS A 305 8.59 10.88 -9.35
CA HIS A 305 9.86 10.15 -9.24
C HIS A 305 10.30 9.66 -10.63
N LEU A 306 9.38 9.08 -11.41
CA LEU A 306 9.69 8.67 -12.79
C LEU A 306 10.14 9.87 -13.65
N LEU A 307 9.48 11.02 -13.54
CA LEU A 307 9.88 12.24 -14.25
C LEU A 307 11.29 12.69 -13.88
N GLY A 308 11.66 12.62 -12.59
CA GLY A 308 13.02 12.87 -12.13
C GLY A 308 14.04 11.99 -12.84
N LEU A 309 13.78 10.68 -12.97
CA LEU A 309 14.67 9.77 -13.67
C LEU A 309 14.74 10.02 -15.19
N TYR A 310 13.62 10.37 -15.82
CA TYR A 310 13.60 10.75 -17.25
C TYR A 310 14.36 12.04 -17.54
N THR A 311 14.49 12.93 -16.57
CA THR A 311 15.11 14.25 -16.75
C THR A 311 16.54 14.34 -16.21
N ASP A 312 17.00 13.33 -15.47
CA ASP A 312 18.32 13.31 -14.84
C ASP A 312 19.47 13.46 -15.86
N ARG A 313 19.38 12.77 -17.00
CA ARG A 313 20.46 12.71 -18.00
C ARG A 313 19.93 12.66 -19.43
N GLN A 314 20.79 12.98 -20.39
CA GLN A 314 20.46 12.77 -21.81
C GLN A 314 20.45 11.27 -22.14
N ALA A 315 19.53 10.87 -23.02
CA ALA A 315 19.40 9.49 -23.45
C ALA A 315 20.73 8.92 -23.97
N ALA A 316 21.22 7.84 -23.35
CA ALA A 316 22.54 7.28 -23.62
C ALA A 316 22.63 6.50 -24.95
N ALA A 317 21.50 6.01 -25.48
CA ALA A 317 21.45 5.23 -26.71
C ALA A 317 20.12 5.40 -27.47
N SER A 318 19.92 4.65 -28.55
CA SER A 318 18.65 4.54 -29.27
C SER A 318 17.83 3.32 -28.83
N GLY A 319 16.51 3.36 -29.02
CA GLY A 319 15.63 2.22 -28.76
C GLY A 319 15.04 2.15 -27.35
N GLY A 320 13.83 1.60 -27.26
CA GLY A 320 13.18 1.23 -26.01
C GLY A 320 13.01 2.40 -25.05
N VAL A 321 13.52 2.24 -23.82
CA VAL A 321 13.44 3.26 -22.76
C VAL A 321 14.09 4.58 -23.15
N TRP A 322 15.12 4.56 -23.98
CA TRP A 322 15.84 5.76 -24.40
C TRP A 322 15.03 6.63 -25.37
N ASP A 323 14.17 6.02 -26.19
CA ASP A 323 13.25 6.76 -27.05
C ASP A 323 12.19 7.47 -26.22
N ARG A 324 11.72 6.84 -25.13
CA ARG A 324 10.79 7.47 -24.17
C ARG A 324 11.43 8.64 -23.44
N VAL A 325 12.66 8.48 -22.94
CA VAL A 325 13.44 9.58 -22.34
C VAL A 325 13.53 10.78 -23.29
N ARG A 326 13.94 10.54 -24.55
CA ARG A 326 13.99 11.63 -25.56
C ARG A 326 12.63 12.27 -25.82
N ALA A 327 11.57 11.48 -25.88
CA ALA A 327 10.24 11.99 -26.17
C ALA A 327 9.73 12.91 -25.05
N VAL A 328 9.92 12.51 -23.79
CA VAL A 328 9.56 13.31 -22.61
C VAL A 328 10.38 14.61 -22.56
N GLN A 329 11.70 14.53 -22.67
CA GLN A 329 12.58 15.71 -22.62
C GLN A 329 12.28 16.71 -23.75
N ARG A 330 12.01 16.23 -24.97
CA ARG A 330 11.60 17.07 -26.10
C ARG A 330 10.26 17.74 -25.86
N PHE A 331 9.32 17.03 -25.26
CA PHE A 331 8.02 17.57 -24.91
C PHE A 331 8.12 18.66 -23.84
N GLU A 332 8.88 18.44 -22.76
CA GLU A 332 9.12 19.46 -21.73
C GLU A 332 9.82 20.70 -22.31
N THR A 333 10.83 20.49 -23.15
CA THR A 333 11.49 21.60 -23.85
C THR A 333 10.48 22.38 -24.71
N ALA A 334 9.62 21.68 -25.45
CA ALA A 334 8.61 22.31 -26.30
C ALA A 334 7.58 23.12 -25.46
N LEU A 335 7.14 22.58 -24.32
CA LEU A 335 6.25 23.28 -23.38
C LEU A 335 6.85 24.61 -22.93
N GLY A 336 8.16 24.64 -22.65
CA GLY A 336 8.87 25.87 -22.28
C GLY A 336 8.95 26.94 -23.38
N THR A 337 8.80 26.57 -24.66
CA THR A 337 8.84 27.54 -25.76
C THR A 337 7.52 28.31 -25.98
N GLY A 338 6.40 27.77 -25.52
CA GLY A 338 5.05 28.29 -25.83
C GLY A 338 4.66 28.20 -27.32
N ASN A 339 5.48 27.59 -28.18
CA ASN A 339 5.17 27.41 -29.59
C ASN A 339 4.20 26.24 -29.79
N GLU A 340 2.95 26.57 -30.08
CA GLU A 340 1.87 25.60 -30.26
C GLU A 340 2.23 24.46 -31.24
N THR A 341 2.85 24.78 -32.39
CA THR A 341 3.19 23.77 -33.40
C THR A 341 4.29 22.83 -32.89
N ALA A 342 5.26 23.34 -32.14
CA ALA A 342 6.30 22.53 -31.53
C ALA A 342 5.72 21.62 -30.44
N ILE A 343 4.85 22.17 -29.59
CA ILE A 343 4.16 21.43 -28.52
C ILE A 343 3.29 20.32 -29.12
N GLY A 344 2.48 20.59 -30.14
CA GLY A 344 1.60 19.60 -30.75
C GLY A 344 2.36 18.41 -31.38
N LYS A 345 3.47 18.68 -32.07
CA LYS A 345 4.32 17.61 -32.63
C LYS A 345 4.97 16.77 -31.53
N ALA A 346 5.49 17.41 -30.49
CA ALA A 346 6.12 16.72 -29.38
C ALA A 346 5.08 15.92 -28.58
N LEU A 347 3.89 16.48 -28.35
CA LEU A 347 2.76 15.83 -27.65
C LEU A 347 2.34 14.53 -28.33
N ASN A 348 2.14 14.54 -29.65
CA ASN A 348 1.82 13.32 -30.39
C ASN A 348 2.90 12.24 -30.24
N THR A 349 4.17 12.65 -30.28
CA THR A 349 5.31 11.72 -30.18
C THR A 349 5.40 11.11 -28.79
N VAL A 350 5.37 11.92 -27.73
CA VAL A 350 5.46 11.44 -26.35
C VAL A 350 4.22 10.65 -25.95
N TRP A 351 3.03 11.06 -26.39
CA TRP A 351 1.80 10.34 -26.09
C TRP A 351 1.84 8.91 -26.61
N LYS A 352 2.26 8.70 -27.87
CA LYS A 352 2.45 7.36 -28.41
C LYS A 352 3.46 6.55 -27.60
N ALA A 353 4.58 7.17 -27.22
CA ALA A 353 5.61 6.51 -26.43
C ALA A 353 5.10 6.09 -25.03
N MET A 354 4.22 6.89 -24.42
CA MET A 354 3.54 6.55 -23.16
C MET A 354 2.50 5.45 -23.36
N GLN A 355 1.76 5.44 -24.47
CA GLN A 355 0.81 4.36 -24.80
C GLN A 355 1.50 3.00 -24.98
N ASP A 356 2.66 3.00 -25.62
CA ASP A 356 3.48 1.80 -25.83
C ASP A 356 4.00 1.24 -24.49
N ALA A 357 4.29 2.10 -23.52
CA ALA A 357 4.74 1.72 -22.17
C ALA A 357 3.61 1.57 -21.13
N GLN A 358 2.36 1.88 -21.51
CA GLN A 358 1.19 1.92 -20.61
C GLN A 358 1.34 2.94 -19.45
N LEU A 359 1.83 4.13 -19.78
CA LEU A 359 2.08 5.25 -18.86
C LEU A 359 1.18 6.45 -19.15
N GLU A 360 0.04 6.24 -19.82
CA GLU A 360 -0.89 7.30 -20.23
C GLU A 360 -1.42 8.12 -19.04
N VAL A 361 -1.85 7.46 -17.96
CA VAL A 361 -2.38 8.13 -16.76
C VAL A 361 -1.28 8.85 -15.97
N PRO A 362 -0.13 8.22 -15.65
CA PRO A 362 1.01 8.95 -15.06
C PRO A 362 1.43 10.18 -15.85
N PHE A 363 1.47 10.08 -17.19
CA PHE A 363 1.78 11.22 -18.05
C PHE A 363 0.72 12.33 -17.93
N ALA A 364 -0.56 11.96 -17.91
CA ALA A 364 -1.65 12.92 -17.72
C ALA A 364 -1.54 13.65 -16.38
N GLU A 365 -1.29 12.93 -15.28
CA GLU A 365 -1.14 13.52 -13.95
C GLU A 365 0.04 14.52 -13.87
N LEU A 366 1.12 14.29 -14.62
CA LEU A 366 2.27 15.20 -14.66
C LEU A 366 2.02 16.48 -15.47
N PHE A 367 1.31 16.37 -16.60
CA PHE A 367 1.31 17.42 -17.62
C PHE A 367 -0.06 18.04 -17.92
N ALA A 368 -1.16 17.56 -17.33
CA ALA A 368 -2.50 18.08 -17.60
C ALA A 368 -2.65 19.58 -17.34
N ASP A 369 -2.07 20.08 -16.26
CA ASP A 369 -2.16 21.50 -15.89
C ASP A 369 -1.35 22.38 -16.84
N GLN A 370 -0.16 21.92 -17.24
CA GLN A 370 0.66 22.62 -18.23
C GLN A 370 -0.02 22.66 -19.60
N LEU A 371 -0.72 21.58 -19.99
CA LEU A 371 -1.54 21.49 -21.20
C LEU A 371 -2.79 22.38 -21.12
N ALA A 372 -3.35 22.62 -19.93
CA ALA A 372 -4.53 23.46 -19.74
C ALA A 372 -4.28 24.93 -20.08
N ILE A 373 -3.04 25.40 -19.91
CA ILE A 373 -2.62 26.79 -20.16
C ILE A 373 -2.40 27.04 -21.66
N GLN A 374 -2.08 25.99 -22.42
CA GLN A 374 -1.80 26.12 -23.85
C GLN A 374 -3.07 26.38 -24.66
N ARG A 375 -2.92 27.07 -25.78
CA ARG A 375 -3.99 27.27 -26.77
C ARG A 375 -3.60 26.56 -28.05
N PHE A 376 -4.42 25.61 -28.46
CA PHE A 376 -4.24 24.86 -29.70
C PHE A 376 -5.27 25.33 -30.74
N THR A 377 -4.79 25.87 -31.85
CA THR A 377 -5.53 26.17 -33.08
C THR A 377 -5.77 24.91 -33.92
N ASP A 378 -4.84 23.96 -33.90
CA ASP A 378 -5.04 22.65 -34.52
C ASP A 378 -6.06 21.79 -33.75
N ALA A 379 -7.14 21.39 -34.42
CA ALA A 379 -8.27 20.72 -33.79
C ALA A 379 -7.91 19.31 -33.26
N GLU A 380 -7.03 18.59 -33.95
CA GLU A 380 -6.60 17.25 -33.53
C GLU A 380 -5.73 17.32 -32.27
N THR A 381 -4.78 18.24 -32.25
CA THR A 381 -3.93 18.51 -31.08
C THR A 381 -4.77 18.99 -29.90
N ALA A 382 -5.73 19.89 -30.12
CA ALA A 382 -6.66 20.35 -29.09
C ALA A 382 -7.48 19.17 -28.51
N SER A 383 -7.98 18.28 -29.36
CA SER A 383 -8.71 17.07 -28.93
C SER A 383 -7.83 16.09 -28.18
N LEU A 384 -6.58 15.88 -28.61
CA LEU A 384 -5.63 15.04 -27.89
C LEU A 384 -5.29 15.61 -26.51
N ALA A 385 -4.89 16.88 -26.44
CA ALA A 385 -4.57 17.53 -25.16
C ALA A 385 -5.75 17.49 -24.19
N TRP A 386 -6.98 17.71 -24.69
CA TRP A 386 -8.19 17.61 -23.88
C TRP A 386 -8.44 16.19 -23.35
N ARG A 387 -8.31 15.15 -24.18
CA ARG A 387 -8.44 13.76 -23.75
C ARG A 387 -7.39 13.36 -22.72
N ILE A 388 -6.16 13.83 -22.86
CA ILE A 388 -5.10 13.61 -21.87
C ILE A 388 -5.49 14.24 -20.53
N ARG A 389 -5.99 15.48 -20.54
CA ARG A 389 -6.43 16.15 -19.31
C ARG A 389 -7.60 15.45 -18.61
N LEU A 390 -8.46 14.75 -19.34
CA LEU A 390 -9.53 13.93 -18.76
C LEU A 390 -9.03 12.68 -18.02
N LEU A 391 -7.76 12.29 -18.19
CA LEU A 391 -7.16 11.16 -17.46
C LEU A 391 -6.49 11.59 -16.14
N ALA A 392 -6.28 12.88 -15.94
CA ALA A 392 -5.63 13.44 -14.75
C ALA A 392 -6.62 13.80 -13.65
N GLY A 393 -6.13 14.15 -12.47
CA GLY A 393 -6.98 14.57 -11.35
C GLY A 393 -7.81 15.84 -11.58
N THR A 394 -7.44 16.68 -12.54
CA THR A 394 -8.16 17.91 -12.91
C THR A 394 -9.17 17.70 -14.05
N TYR A 395 -9.64 16.47 -14.24
CA TYR A 395 -10.55 16.09 -15.34
C TYR A 395 -11.86 16.91 -15.37
N GLU A 396 -12.43 17.27 -14.21
CA GLU A 396 -13.66 18.07 -14.15
C GLU A 396 -13.49 19.47 -14.74
N ASP A 397 -12.33 20.10 -14.52
CA ASP A 397 -12.02 21.42 -15.08
C ASP A 397 -11.81 21.35 -16.59
N ALA A 398 -11.22 20.26 -17.09
CA ALA A 398 -11.11 20.02 -18.51
C ALA A 398 -12.49 19.85 -19.17
N ALA A 399 -13.42 19.16 -18.50
CA ALA A 399 -14.76 18.88 -19.01
C ALA A 399 -15.61 20.15 -19.26
N ARG A 400 -15.32 21.27 -18.58
CA ARG A 400 -16.04 22.54 -18.77
C ARG A 400 -15.86 23.16 -20.15
N LYS A 401 -14.77 22.83 -20.85
CA LYS A 401 -14.41 23.43 -22.15
C LYS A 401 -14.04 22.33 -23.15
N PRO A 402 -15.02 21.52 -23.63
CA PRO A 402 -14.76 20.54 -24.67
C PRO A 402 -14.30 21.24 -25.97
N PRO A 403 -13.37 20.66 -26.73
CA PRO A 403 -12.81 21.30 -27.92
C PRO A 403 -13.77 21.29 -29.13
N SER A 404 -14.82 20.46 -29.09
CA SER A 404 -15.89 20.50 -30.09
C SER A 404 -17.19 19.89 -29.53
N ASN A 405 -18.30 20.10 -30.23
CA ASN A 405 -19.61 19.53 -29.90
C ASN A 405 -19.83 18.15 -30.55
N SER A 406 -18.76 17.38 -30.75
CA SER A 406 -18.90 16.00 -31.23
C SER A 406 -19.60 15.15 -30.17
N GLN A 407 -20.36 14.14 -30.61
CA GLN A 407 -21.08 13.24 -29.69
C GLN A 407 -20.16 12.63 -28.62
N MET A 408 -18.94 12.20 -29.01
CA MET A 408 -17.94 11.68 -28.08
C MET A 408 -17.47 12.72 -27.08
N HIS A 409 -17.16 13.95 -27.52
CA HIS A 409 -16.72 15.01 -26.60
C HIS A 409 -17.82 15.43 -25.63
N THR A 410 -19.07 15.56 -26.11
CA THR A 410 -20.21 15.88 -25.25
C THR A 410 -20.45 14.77 -24.23
N PHE A 411 -20.35 13.50 -24.63
CA PHE A 411 -20.48 12.36 -23.71
C PHE A 411 -19.36 12.32 -22.67
N LEU A 412 -18.10 12.47 -23.07
CA LEU A 412 -16.97 12.46 -22.13
C LEU A 412 -17.00 13.65 -21.15
N ALA A 413 -17.41 14.83 -21.61
CA ALA A 413 -17.61 15.99 -20.75
C ALA A 413 -18.75 15.79 -19.75
N ALA A 414 -19.83 15.12 -20.18
CA ALA A 414 -20.96 14.76 -19.35
C ALA A 414 -20.58 13.72 -18.28
N LEU A 415 -19.85 12.68 -18.69
CA LEU A 415 -19.30 11.65 -17.80
C LEU A 415 -18.35 12.24 -16.75
N ALA A 416 -17.43 13.13 -17.17
CA ALA A 416 -16.52 13.80 -16.26
C ALA A 416 -17.24 14.69 -15.22
N GLN A 417 -18.45 15.14 -15.50
CA GLN A 417 -19.28 15.90 -14.55
C GLN A 417 -20.22 15.00 -13.73
N GLY A 418 -20.18 13.68 -13.94
CA GLY A 418 -21.00 12.69 -13.25
C GLY A 418 -22.44 12.58 -13.72
N ASP A 419 -22.76 13.17 -14.87
CA ASP A 419 -24.09 13.06 -15.49
C ASP A 419 -23.93 12.67 -16.96
N PRO A 420 -23.41 11.47 -17.28
CA PRO A 420 -23.32 11.00 -18.66
C PRO A 420 -24.69 10.85 -19.34
N GLY A 421 -25.78 10.70 -18.58
CA GLY A 421 -27.15 10.55 -19.10
C GLY A 421 -27.68 11.76 -19.86
N ARG A 422 -27.16 12.97 -19.58
CA ARG A 422 -27.50 14.20 -20.34
C ARG A 422 -26.97 14.23 -21.78
N ALA A 423 -26.12 13.27 -22.16
CA ALA A 423 -25.51 13.18 -23.49
C ALA A 423 -25.84 11.84 -24.15
N PHE A 424 -25.88 11.83 -25.49
CA PHE A 424 -26.09 10.57 -26.21
C PHE A 424 -24.85 9.67 -26.08
N ALA A 425 -25.06 8.43 -25.65
CA ALA A 425 -24.02 7.41 -25.55
C ALA A 425 -23.54 6.95 -26.94
N PRO A 426 -22.27 7.18 -27.34
CA PRO A 426 -21.78 6.88 -28.68
C PRO A 426 -21.66 5.38 -29.01
N ASN A 427 -21.69 4.49 -28.01
CA ASN A 427 -21.58 3.05 -28.20
C ASN A 427 -22.16 2.27 -27.00
N LYS A 428 -22.20 0.94 -27.07
CA LYS A 428 -22.76 0.07 -26.00
C LYS A 428 -22.05 0.21 -24.66
N GLN A 429 -20.73 0.41 -24.66
CA GLN A 429 -19.96 0.61 -23.44
C GLN A 429 -20.34 1.94 -22.78
N ALA A 430 -20.45 3.02 -23.56
CA ALA A 430 -20.94 4.31 -23.11
C ALA A 430 -22.37 4.24 -22.58
N GLN A 431 -23.24 3.41 -23.19
CA GLN A 431 -24.59 3.20 -22.69
C GLN A 431 -24.58 2.53 -21.33
N ALA A 432 -23.82 1.45 -21.15
CA ALA A 432 -23.69 0.76 -19.86
C ALA A 432 -23.11 1.67 -18.76
N ILE A 433 -22.17 2.55 -19.13
CA ILE A 433 -21.67 3.61 -18.24
C ILE A 433 -22.82 4.55 -17.88
N ALA A 434 -23.55 5.08 -18.86
CA ALA A 434 -24.67 6.00 -18.59
C ALA A 434 -25.73 5.36 -17.68
N ASP A 435 -26.05 4.09 -17.90
CA ASP A 435 -27.02 3.35 -17.09
C ASP A 435 -26.54 3.17 -15.63
N GLY A 436 -25.24 2.93 -15.41
CA GLY A 436 -24.67 2.85 -14.06
C GLY A 436 -24.62 4.19 -13.33
N PHE A 437 -24.66 5.29 -14.09
CA PHE A 437 -24.74 6.65 -13.59
C PHE A 437 -26.19 7.18 -13.48
N ALA A 438 -27.19 6.43 -13.91
CA ALA A 438 -28.59 6.84 -13.83
C ALA A 438 -29.05 6.97 -12.36
N ASP A 439 -29.97 7.90 -12.12
CA ASP A 439 -30.64 8.00 -10.83
C ASP A 439 -31.50 6.76 -10.61
N GLY A 440 -31.29 6.06 -9.50
CA GLY A 440 -31.98 4.81 -9.18
C GLY A 440 -31.42 3.56 -9.87
N ALA A 441 -30.19 3.61 -10.39
CA ALA A 441 -29.50 2.41 -10.86
C ALA A 441 -29.49 1.33 -9.76
N GLU A 442 -30.02 0.14 -10.09
CA GLU A 442 -30.18 -0.94 -9.12
C GLU A 442 -28.83 -1.52 -8.72
N LEU A 443 -28.69 -1.79 -7.42
CA LEU A 443 -27.53 -2.51 -6.90
C LEU A 443 -27.70 -4.01 -7.17
N PRO A 444 -26.62 -4.73 -7.49
CA PRO A 444 -26.64 -6.19 -7.50
C PRO A 444 -26.99 -6.74 -6.12
N ASP A 445 -27.83 -7.78 -6.05
CA ASP A 445 -28.22 -8.45 -4.81
C ASP A 445 -27.03 -8.87 -3.93
N SER A 446 -25.90 -9.24 -4.55
CA SER A 446 -24.68 -9.57 -3.80
C SER A 446 -24.12 -8.37 -3.06
N VAL A 447 -24.02 -7.22 -3.73
CA VAL A 447 -23.48 -5.98 -3.15
C VAL A 447 -24.45 -5.42 -2.11
N GLN A 448 -25.75 -5.42 -2.40
CA GLN A 448 -26.76 -4.93 -1.47
C GLN A 448 -26.73 -5.73 -0.15
N ARG A 449 -26.71 -7.07 -0.22
CA ARG A 449 -26.62 -7.91 0.98
C ARG A 449 -25.36 -7.63 1.80
N THR A 450 -24.21 -7.45 1.15
CA THR A 450 -22.95 -7.13 1.82
C THR A 450 -23.04 -5.77 2.53
N LEU A 451 -23.64 -4.76 1.90
CA LEU A 451 -23.86 -3.45 2.51
C LEU A 451 -24.86 -3.49 3.66
N ASP A 452 -25.96 -4.24 3.53
CA ASP A 452 -26.96 -4.42 4.60
C ASP A 452 -26.34 -5.07 5.85
N ASN A 453 -25.29 -5.88 5.67
CA ASN A 453 -24.52 -6.50 6.75
C ASN A 453 -23.39 -5.59 7.30
N GLY A 454 -23.26 -4.36 6.83
CA GLY A 454 -22.20 -3.43 7.25
C GLY A 454 -20.81 -3.73 6.67
N GLN A 455 -20.71 -4.58 5.65
CA GLN A 455 -19.44 -5.10 5.10
C GLN A 455 -18.90 -4.21 3.95
N LEU A 456 -18.68 -2.92 4.23
CA LEU A 456 -18.32 -1.93 3.20
C LEU A 456 -17.10 -2.33 2.35
N GLY A 457 -16.01 -2.75 2.98
CA GLY A 457 -14.79 -3.15 2.28
C GLY A 457 -15.00 -4.32 1.31
N GLU A 458 -15.79 -5.32 1.73
CA GLU A 458 -16.14 -6.46 0.87
C GLU A 458 -17.00 -6.03 -0.33
N ALA A 459 -17.94 -5.11 -0.12
CA ALA A 459 -18.78 -4.56 -1.19
C ALA A 459 -17.93 -3.83 -2.24
N ILE A 460 -16.93 -3.05 -1.80
CA ILE A 460 -16.01 -2.34 -2.69
C ILE A 460 -15.16 -3.34 -3.50
N LEU A 461 -14.57 -4.35 -2.85
CA LEU A 461 -13.78 -5.38 -3.55
C LEU A 461 -14.62 -6.15 -4.57
N THR A 462 -15.89 -6.43 -4.24
CA THR A 462 -16.84 -7.06 -5.16
C THR A 462 -17.16 -6.17 -6.36
N ALA A 463 -17.37 -4.87 -6.14
CA ALA A 463 -17.59 -3.89 -7.21
C ALA A 463 -16.37 -3.76 -8.13
N MET A 464 -15.15 -3.88 -7.60
CA MET A 464 -13.91 -3.88 -8.40
C MET A 464 -13.79 -5.13 -9.28
N ASP A 465 -14.19 -6.30 -8.80
CA ASP A 465 -14.26 -7.52 -9.63
C ASP A 465 -15.31 -7.39 -10.74
N LEU A 466 -16.51 -6.89 -10.41
CA LEU A 466 -17.55 -6.56 -11.40
C LEU A 466 -17.02 -5.59 -12.46
N PHE A 467 -16.33 -4.53 -12.04
CA PHE A 467 -15.74 -3.56 -12.97
C PHE A 467 -14.75 -4.24 -13.92
N THR A 468 -13.89 -5.12 -13.40
CA THR A 468 -12.90 -5.86 -14.20
C THR A 468 -13.58 -6.75 -15.24
N ARG A 469 -14.65 -7.46 -14.86
CA ARG A 469 -15.45 -8.24 -15.83
C ARG A 469 -16.15 -7.35 -16.84
N GLY A 470 -16.68 -6.21 -16.39
CA GLY A 470 -17.33 -5.23 -17.24
C GLY A 470 -16.41 -4.62 -18.29
N ALA A 471 -15.19 -4.29 -17.90
CA ALA A 471 -14.16 -3.75 -18.75
C ALA A 471 -13.69 -4.77 -19.83
N ARG A 472 -13.86 -6.07 -19.59
CA ARG A 472 -13.62 -7.16 -20.56
C ARG A 472 -14.82 -7.47 -21.46
N GLY A 473 -15.88 -6.67 -21.39
CA GLY A 473 -17.02 -6.74 -22.30
C GLY A 473 -18.29 -7.36 -21.71
N ASN A 474 -18.49 -7.31 -20.38
CA ASN A 474 -19.80 -7.58 -19.77
C ASN A 474 -20.51 -6.26 -19.37
N PRO A 475 -21.40 -5.71 -20.21
CA PRO A 475 -22.07 -4.44 -19.93
C PRO A 475 -22.86 -4.43 -18.61
N ALA A 476 -23.49 -5.55 -18.25
CA ALA A 476 -24.29 -5.64 -17.02
C ALA A 476 -23.40 -5.54 -15.77
N ASP A 477 -22.24 -6.21 -15.76
CA ASP A 477 -21.27 -6.11 -14.67
C ASP A 477 -20.67 -4.68 -14.59
N LEU A 478 -20.47 -4.02 -15.72
CA LEU A 478 -19.98 -2.63 -15.76
C LEU A 478 -20.99 -1.66 -15.13
N THR A 479 -22.26 -1.74 -15.53
CA THR A 479 -23.36 -0.95 -14.96
C THR A 479 -23.46 -1.19 -13.45
N ALA A 480 -23.48 -2.46 -13.05
CA ALA A 480 -23.53 -2.89 -11.65
C ALA A 480 -22.36 -2.32 -10.81
N ALA A 481 -21.14 -2.38 -11.32
CA ALA A 481 -19.96 -1.88 -10.63
C ALA A 481 -20.02 -0.36 -10.42
N LEU A 482 -20.37 0.39 -11.47
CA LEU A 482 -20.46 1.84 -11.40
C LEU A 482 -21.57 2.29 -10.46
N ALA A 483 -22.75 1.66 -10.51
CA ALA A 483 -23.82 1.91 -9.56
C ALA A 483 -23.37 1.64 -8.11
N SER A 484 -22.66 0.53 -7.89
CA SER A 484 -22.13 0.15 -6.58
C SER A 484 -21.14 1.19 -6.03
N PHE A 485 -20.17 1.64 -6.84
CA PHE A 485 -19.22 2.67 -6.41
C PHE A 485 -19.90 3.98 -6.04
N ARG A 486 -20.87 4.43 -6.86
CA ARG A 486 -21.61 5.67 -6.58
C ARG A 486 -22.43 5.56 -5.30
N PHE A 487 -23.09 4.43 -5.09
CA PHE A 487 -23.90 4.19 -3.89
C PHE A 487 -23.08 4.28 -2.59
N VAL A 488 -21.84 3.76 -2.60
CA VAL A 488 -20.95 3.82 -1.44
C VAL A 488 -20.13 5.12 -1.34
N GLY A 489 -20.46 6.14 -2.16
CA GLY A 489 -19.81 7.46 -2.12
C GLY A 489 -18.49 7.55 -2.90
N LEU A 490 -18.09 6.53 -3.66
CA LEU A 490 -16.89 6.52 -4.51
C LEU A 490 -17.16 7.09 -5.91
N GLU A 491 -17.85 8.22 -5.98
CA GLU A 491 -18.24 8.91 -7.23
C GLU A 491 -17.02 9.29 -8.08
N ASP A 492 -15.96 9.85 -7.48
CA ASP A 492 -14.72 10.19 -8.19
C ASP A 492 -14.06 8.95 -8.81
N THR A 493 -14.05 7.83 -8.08
CA THR A 493 -13.51 6.57 -8.61
C THR A 493 -14.33 6.05 -9.77
N ALA A 494 -15.66 6.10 -9.69
CA ALA A 494 -16.55 5.71 -10.78
C ALA A 494 -16.31 6.56 -12.04
N ARG A 495 -16.20 7.89 -11.89
CA ARG A 495 -15.94 8.82 -13.01
C ARG A 495 -14.59 8.55 -13.66
N ARG A 496 -13.51 8.48 -12.87
CA ARG A 496 -12.16 8.22 -13.37
C ARG A 496 -12.06 6.86 -14.06
N ALA A 497 -12.62 5.81 -13.46
CA ALA A 497 -12.59 4.48 -14.02
C ALA A 497 -13.34 4.40 -15.36
N ALA A 498 -14.51 5.03 -15.45
CA ALA A 498 -15.29 5.09 -16.69
C ALA A 498 -14.59 5.94 -17.78
N LEU A 499 -13.98 7.08 -17.42
CA LEU A 499 -13.20 7.91 -18.35
C LEU A 499 -11.99 7.15 -18.89
N GLN A 500 -11.22 6.52 -18.01
CA GLN A 500 -10.07 5.71 -18.40
C GLN A 500 -10.48 4.54 -19.29
N LEU A 501 -11.59 3.86 -18.99
CA LEU A 501 -12.10 2.77 -19.82
C LEU A 501 -12.47 3.25 -21.24
N MET A 502 -13.07 4.45 -21.35
CA MET A 502 -13.41 5.06 -22.64
C MET A 502 -12.20 5.56 -23.43
N LEU A 503 -11.17 6.06 -22.75
CA LEU A 503 -10.02 6.75 -23.37
C LEU A 503 -8.83 5.83 -23.65
N LEU A 504 -8.60 4.82 -22.81
CA LEU A 504 -7.48 3.89 -22.94
C LEU A 504 -7.85 2.66 -23.77
N GLY A 505 -9.15 2.35 -23.91
CA GLY A 505 -9.66 1.23 -24.69
C GLY A 505 -9.21 -0.14 -24.17
N ARG A 506 -8.75 -0.21 -22.92
CA ARG A 506 -8.26 -1.41 -22.23
C ARG A 506 -8.99 -1.55 -20.89
N GLY A 507 -9.30 -2.79 -20.53
CA GLY A 507 -10.09 -3.21 -19.37
C GLY A 507 -9.55 -4.44 -18.68
#